data_AF-A0A3C0LCQ0-F1
#
_entry.id   AF-A0A3C0LCQ0-F1
#
_cell.length_a   1.000
_cell.length_b   1.000
_cell.length_c   1.000
_cell.angle_alpha   90.00
_cell.angle_beta   90.00
_cell.angle_gamma   90.00
#
_symmetry.space_group_name_H-M   'P 1'
#
loop_
_entity.id
_entity.type
_entity.pdbx_description
1 polymer ?
#
loop_
_entity_poly.entity_id
_entity_poly.type
_entity_poly.pdbx_seq_one_letter_code
_entity_poly.pdbx_strand_id
1 'polypeptide(L)'
;MQTEIFSKKQYKEFTKELIRSFEKRKIIPLNTLKNDHYILEKPLYITLEIEDGVVIASLDDIEAFSYADTEYEAINQLSEEIVNLYKDLKEDKENLGPLPQKWLEFLEEVIRER
;
A
#
# COMPACT_ATOMS: atom_id res chain seq x y z
N MET A 1 21.92 27.21 33.64
CA MET A 1 22.67 26.06 33.09
C MET A 1 21.71 25.31 32.18
N GLN A 2 21.95 25.31 30.87
CA GLN A 2 21.18 24.44 29.95
C GLN A 2 21.72 23.03 30.11
N THR A 3 20.91 22.12 30.63
CA THR A 3 21.25 20.71 30.73
C THR A 3 21.18 20.14 29.31
N GLU A 4 22.31 19.74 28.73
CA GLU A 4 22.29 18.95 27.50
C GLU A 4 21.61 17.60 27.81
N ILE A 5 20.38 17.44 27.33
CA ILE A 5 19.53 16.25 27.58
C ILE A 5 20.15 14.99 26.95
N PHE A 6 21.01 15.17 25.93
CA PHE A 6 21.71 14.08 25.25
C PHE A 6 23.19 14.43 25.01
N SER A 7 24.06 13.44 25.22
CA SER A 7 25.44 13.50 24.70
C SER A 7 25.46 13.42 23.18
N LYS A 8 26.54 13.92 22.54
CA LYS A 8 26.74 13.83 21.08
C LYS A 8 26.59 12.41 20.52
N LYS A 9 27.00 11.39 21.29
CA LYS A 9 26.86 9.98 20.88
C LYS A 9 25.39 9.56 20.87
N GLN A 10 24.65 9.86 21.95
CA GLN A 10 23.23 9.54 22.04
C GLN A 10 22.41 10.26 20.97
N TYR A 11 22.74 11.53 20.68
CA TYR A 11 22.10 12.27 19.59
C TYR A 11 22.27 11.53 18.25
N LYS A 12 23.49 11.12 17.92
CA LYS A 12 23.81 10.40 16.67
C LYS A 12 23.13 9.03 16.57
N GLU A 13 23.03 8.31 17.69
CA GLU A 13 22.35 7.02 17.78
C GLU A 13 20.84 7.19 17.53
N PHE A 14 20.22 8.13 18.24
CA PHE A 14 18.81 8.46 18.07
C PHE A 14 18.48 8.93 16.65
N THR A 15 19.34 9.76 16.04
CA THR A 15 19.09 10.21 14.65
C THR A 15 19.10 9.04 13.67
N LYS A 16 19.99 8.06 13.86
CA LYS A 16 20.05 6.86 13.01
C LYS A 16 18.81 5.99 13.15
N GLU A 17 18.33 5.79 14.38
CA GLU A 17 17.10 5.04 14.63
C GLU A 17 15.89 5.76 14.02
N LEU A 18 15.82 7.08 14.16
CA LEU A 18 14.77 7.90 13.55
C LEU A 18 14.78 7.75 12.02
N ILE A 19 15.93 7.93 11.38
CA ILE A 19 16.07 7.77 9.92
C ILE A 19 15.67 6.36 9.48
N ARG A 20 16.13 5.32 10.19
CA ARG A 20 15.73 3.93 9.90
C ARG A 20 14.23 3.71 10.04
N SER A 21 13.57 4.32 11.02
CA SER A 21 12.12 4.19 11.16
C SER A 21 11.35 4.84 10.01
N PHE A 22 11.89 5.92 9.42
CA PHE A 22 11.31 6.56 8.23
C PHE A 22 11.61 5.79 6.94
N GLU A 23 12.76 5.11 6.85
CA GLU A 23 13.08 4.23 5.71
C GLU A 23 12.17 3.00 5.63
N LYS A 24 11.56 2.59 6.75
CA LYS A 24 10.70 1.40 6.80
C LYS A 24 9.36 1.56 6.11
N ARG A 25 8.80 2.77 6.02
CA ARG A 25 7.46 2.99 5.47
C ARG A 25 7.46 4.13 4.47
N LYS A 26 6.98 3.88 3.25
CA LYS A 26 6.85 4.90 2.21
C LYS A 26 5.53 4.76 1.46
N ILE A 27 4.98 5.88 1.03
CA ILE A 27 3.78 5.94 0.18
C ILE A 27 4.23 6.17 -1.26
N ILE A 28 3.79 5.34 -2.18
CA ILE A 28 4.13 5.45 -3.60
C ILE A 28 2.87 5.44 -4.48
N PRO A 29 2.86 6.19 -5.60
CA PRO A 29 1.77 6.13 -6.56
C PRO A 29 1.89 4.90 -7.48
N LEU A 30 0.85 4.07 -7.49
CA LEU A 30 0.63 3.00 -8.45
C LEU A 30 -0.14 3.56 -9.65
N ASN A 31 0.52 3.66 -10.80
CA ASN A 31 -0.05 4.24 -12.03
C ASN A 31 -0.69 3.21 -12.96
N THR A 32 -0.48 1.92 -12.70
CA THR A 32 -1.02 0.82 -13.51
C THR A 32 -1.16 -0.43 -12.66
N LEU A 33 -2.23 -1.21 -12.90
CA LEU A 33 -2.42 -2.54 -12.31
C LEU A 33 -1.70 -3.65 -13.07
N LYS A 34 -0.89 -3.31 -14.09
CA LYS A 34 -0.18 -4.28 -14.97
C LYS A 34 -1.12 -5.35 -15.55
N ASN A 35 -2.37 -4.99 -15.75
CA ASN A 35 -3.41 -5.83 -16.32
C ASN A 35 -3.87 -5.26 -17.66
N ASP A 36 -4.16 -6.15 -18.63
CA ASP A 36 -4.54 -5.73 -19.98
C ASP A 36 -6.00 -5.32 -20.12
N HIS A 37 -6.86 -5.75 -19.20
CA HIS A 37 -8.30 -5.46 -19.21
C HIS A 37 -8.67 -4.18 -18.47
N TYR A 38 -7.80 -3.72 -17.56
CA TYR A 38 -8.09 -2.59 -16.67
C TYR A 38 -7.07 -1.47 -16.80
N ILE A 39 -7.51 -0.24 -16.57
CA ILE A 39 -6.68 0.95 -16.42
C ILE A 39 -7.04 1.67 -15.14
N LEU A 40 -6.08 2.43 -14.62
CA LEU A 40 -6.31 3.36 -13.52
C LEU A 40 -6.61 4.75 -14.09
N GLU A 41 -7.75 5.33 -13.72
CA GLU A 41 -8.11 6.71 -14.09
C GLU A 41 -7.33 7.75 -13.28
N LYS A 42 -6.94 7.38 -12.05
CA LYS A 42 -6.09 8.17 -11.15
C LYS A 42 -5.10 7.24 -10.44
N PRO A 43 -3.89 7.71 -10.08
CA PRO A 43 -2.93 6.87 -9.36
C PRO A 43 -3.51 6.41 -8.02
N LEU A 44 -3.30 5.14 -7.69
CA LEU A 44 -3.60 4.59 -6.36
C LEU A 44 -2.39 4.80 -5.46
N TYR A 45 -2.56 5.40 -4.29
CA TYR A 45 -1.47 5.58 -3.35
C TYR A 45 -1.37 4.35 -2.45
N ILE A 46 -0.31 3.58 -2.63
CA ILE A 46 -0.06 2.36 -1.86
C ILE A 46 1.03 2.62 -0.83
N THR A 47 0.94 1.94 0.30
CA THR A 47 1.99 1.93 1.32
C THR A 47 2.92 0.75 1.05
N LEU A 48 4.23 0.99 1.12
CA LEU A 48 5.24 -0.05 1.25
C LEU A 48 5.82 0.02 2.66
N GLU A 49 5.86 -1.14 3.32
CA GLU A 49 6.48 -1.32 4.63
C GLU A 49 7.50 -2.46 4.59
N ILE A 50 8.61 -2.33 5.32
CA ILE A 50 9.59 -3.40 5.49
C ILE A 50 9.58 -3.86 6.95
N GLU A 51 9.13 -5.09 7.15
CA GLU A 51 9.09 -5.75 8.46
C GLU A 51 9.84 -7.08 8.39
N ASP A 52 10.83 -7.27 9.27
CA ASP A 52 11.65 -8.49 9.37
C ASP A 52 12.26 -8.99 8.03
N GLY A 53 12.56 -8.06 7.12
CA GLY A 53 13.14 -8.37 5.81
C GLY A 53 12.12 -8.73 4.72
N VAL A 54 10.84 -8.71 5.05
CA VAL A 54 9.72 -8.87 4.11
C VAL A 54 9.18 -7.51 3.73
N VAL A 55 8.90 -7.31 2.45
CA VAL A 55 8.22 -6.13 1.93
C VAL A 55 6.72 -6.38 1.93
N ILE A 56 5.98 -5.48 2.56
CA ILE A 56 4.52 -5.46 2.61
C ILE A 56 4.04 -4.31 1.75
N ALA A 57 3.20 -4.60 0.75
CA ALA A 57 2.52 -3.58 -0.05
C ALA A 57 1.03 -3.57 0.31
N SER A 58 0.48 -2.41 0.69
CA SER A 58 -0.94 -2.28 1.07
C SER A 58 -1.65 -1.13 0.36
N LEU A 59 -2.95 -1.31 0.14
CA LEU A 59 -3.90 -0.27 -0.23
C LEU A 59 -5.00 -0.20 0.84
N ASP A 60 -4.84 0.75 1.74
CA ASP A 60 -5.63 0.85 2.97
C ASP A 60 -7.13 1.12 2.69
N ASP A 61 -7.46 1.79 1.57
CA ASP A 61 -8.86 2.10 1.17
C ASP A 61 -9.74 0.85 0.97
N ILE A 62 -9.13 -0.30 0.63
CA ILE A 62 -9.83 -1.57 0.40
C ILE A 62 -9.29 -2.73 1.24
N GLU A 63 -8.44 -2.43 2.23
CA GLU A 63 -7.78 -3.43 3.09
C GLU A 63 -7.01 -4.53 2.32
N ALA A 64 -6.59 -4.24 1.08
CA ALA A 64 -5.80 -5.18 0.28
C ALA A 64 -4.32 -5.06 0.62
N PHE A 65 -3.64 -6.18 0.72
CA PHE A 65 -2.20 -6.22 0.97
C PHE A 65 -1.56 -7.46 0.35
N SER A 66 -0.24 -7.40 0.18
CA SER A 66 0.59 -8.53 -0.24
C SER A 66 1.95 -8.46 0.42
N TYR A 67 2.68 -9.58 0.40
CA TYR A 67 4.00 -9.72 1.02
C TYR A 67 4.96 -10.40 0.06
N ALA A 68 6.18 -9.90 -0.05
CA ALA A 68 7.21 -10.51 -0.89
C ALA A 68 8.62 -10.15 -0.42
N ASP A 69 9.63 -10.80 -1.02
CA ASP A 69 11.04 -10.54 -0.74
C ASP A 69 11.52 -9.21 -1.34
N THR A 70 10.81 -8.69 -2.35
CA THR A 70 11.15 -7.45 -3.04
C THR A 70 9.96 -6.52 -3.21
N GLU A 71 10.22 -5.21 -3.29
CA GLU A 71 9.18 -4.22 -3.58
C GLU A 71 8.50 -4.48 -4.92
N TYR A 72 9.24 -4.93 -5.92
CA TYR A 72 8.68 -5.24 -7.25
C TYR A 72 7.64 -6.36 -7.18
N GLU A 73 7.96 -7.45 -6.47
CA GLU A 73 7.06 -8.58 -6.31
C GLU A 73 5.85 -8.21 -5.47
N ALA A 74 6.03 -7.50 -4.35
CA ALA A 74 4.92 -7.06 -3.51
C ALA A 74 3.97 -6.14 -4.29
N ILE A 75 4.49 -5.17 -5.06
CA ILE A 75 3.64 -4.29 -5.89
C ILE A 75 2.86 -5.08 -6.94
N ASN A 76 3.49 -6.08 -7.58
CA ASN A 76 2.81 -6.92 -8.58
C ASN A 76 1.69 -7.74 -7.96
N GLN A 77 1.97 -8.42 -6.84
CA GLN A 77 0.99 -9.23 -6.14
C GLN A 77 -0.17 -8.37 -5.63
N LEU A 78 0.11 -7.18 -5.08
CA LEU A 78 -0.94 -6.22 -4.70
C LEU A 78 -1.78 -5.81 -5.91
N SER A 79 -1.17 -5.61 -7.08
CA SER A 79 -1.91 -5.26 -8.29
C SER A 79 -2.86 -6.38 -8.73
N GLU A 80 -2.41 -7.63 -8.65
CA GLU A 80 -3.24 -8.81 -8.91
C GLU A 80 -4.38 -8.93 -7.90
N GLU A 81 -4.09 -8.72 -6.62
CA GLU A 81 -5.08 -8.75 -5.53
C GLU A 81 -6.17 -7.69 -5.74
N ILE A 82 -5.79 -6.45 -6.06
CA ILE A 82 -6.74 -5.37 -6.38
C ILE A 82 -7.65 -5.77 -7.54
N VAL A 83 -7.08 -6.36 -8.60
CA VAL A 83 -7.86 -6.79 -9.78
C VAL A 83 -8.81 -7.94 -9.43
N ASN A 84 -8.35 -8.92 -8.66
CA ASN A 84 -9.18 -10.07 -8.27
C ASN A 84 -10.32 -9.61 -7.37
N LEU A 85 -10.02 -8.82 -6.33
CA LEU A 85 -11.04 -8.25 -5.45
C LEU A 85 -12.06 -7.42 -6.24
N TYR A 86 -11.61 -6.58 -7.17
CA TYR A 86 -12.52 -5.80 -8.02
C TYR A 86 -13.48 -6.68 -8.83
N LYS A 87 -12.98 -7.78 -9.41
CA LYS A 87 -13.81 -8.74 -10.15
C LYS A 87 -14.82 -9.42 -9.25
N ASP A 88 -14.36 -9.96 -8.11
CA ASP A 88 -15.20 -10.68 -7.16
C ASP A 88 -16.34 -9.77 -6.65
N LEU A 89 -16.02 -8.51 -6.33
CA LEU A 89 -17.01 -7.53 -5.91
C LEU A 89 -18.02 -7.18 -7.02
N LYS A 90 -17.56 -7.09 -8.28
CA LYS A 90 -18.47 -6.83 -9.41
C LYS A 90 -19.37 -8.01 -9.72
N GLU A 91 -18.88 -9.23 -9.61
CA GLU A 91 -19.65 -10.44 -9.87
C GLU A 91 -20.78 -10.61 -8.85
N ASP A 92 -20.57 -10.21 -7.59
CA ASP A 92 -21.55 -10.33 -6.52
C ASP A 92 -22.16 -9.00 -6.05
N LYS A 93 -22.17 -7.97 -6.92
CA LYS A 93 -22.57 -6.59 -6.60
C LYS A 93 -23.91 -6.47 -5.85
N GLU A 94 -24.89 -7.29 -6.20
CA GLU A 94 -26.25 -7.24 -5.62
C GLU A 94 -26.33 -7.86 -4.21
N ASN A 95 -25.32 -8.59 -3.75
CA ASN A 95 -25.32 -9.29 -2.46
C ASN A 95 -24.23 -8.77 -1.50
N LEU A 96 -23.56 -7.66 -1.83
CA LEU A 96 -22.49 -7.12 -1.01
C LEU A 96 -22.98 -6.57 0.33
N GLY A 97 -22.19 -6.85 1.38
CA GLY A 97 -22.33 -6.17 2.66
C GLY A 97 -21.86 -4.71 2.60
N PRO A 98 -22.12 -3.90 3.65
CA PRO A 98 -21.82 -2.46 3.64
C PRO A 98 -20.35 -2.09 3.43
N LEU A 99 -19.41 -2.93 3.87
CA LEU A 99 -17.97 -2.68 3.73
C LEU A 99 -17.47 -3.06 2.31
N PRO A 100 -17.71 -4.29 1.80
CA PRO A 100 -17.44 -4.64 0.41
C PRO A 100 -18.05 -3.68 -0.61
N GLN A 101 -19.27 -3.17 -0.35
CA GLN A 101 -19.92 -2.19 -1.20
C GLN A 101 -19.11 -0.88 -1.29
N LYS A 102 -18.55 -0.39 -0.18
CA LYS A 102 -17.69 0.81 -0.18
C LYS A 102 -16.39 0.58 -0.93
N TRP A 103 -15.81 -0.61 -0.80
CA TRP A 103 -14.62 -0.98 -1.57
C TRP A 103 -14.91 -1.00 -3.05
N LEU A 104 -16.05 -1.56 -3.46
CA LEU A 104 -16.48 -1.55 -4.86
C LEU A 104 -16.67 -0.12 -5.37
N GLU A 105 -17.36 0.74 -4.61
CA GLU A 105 -17.55 2.15 -4.97
C GLU A 105 -16.21 2.87 -5.19
N PHE A 106 -15.27 2.71 -4.26
CA PHE A 106 -13.91 3.25 -4.40
C PHE A 106 -13.20 2.72 -5.65
N LEU A 107 -13.28 1.41 -5.90
CA LEU A 107 -12.64 0.77 -7.05
C LEU A 107 -13.28 1.19 -8.38
N GLU A 108 -14.60 1.40 -8.42
CA GLU A 108 -15.29 1.93 -9.61
C GLU A 108 -14.92 3.38 -9.91
N GLU A 109 -14.44 4.16 -8.93
CA GLU A 109 -13.91 5.52 -9.16
C GLU A 109 -12.47 5.57 -9.68
N VAL A 110 -11.69 4.50 -9.47
CA VAL A 110 -10.26 4.47 -9.82
C VAL A 110 -9.95 3.53 -10.99
N ILE A 111 -10.75 2.48 -11.19
CA ILE A 111 -10.53 1.43 -12.18
C ILE A 111 -11.58 1.54 -13.28
N ARG A 112 -11.11 1.45 -14.53
CA ARG A 112 -11.96 1.36 -15.70
C ARG A 112 -11.54 0.20 -16.59
N GLU A 113 -12.53 -0.45 -17.20
CA GLU A 113 -12.31 -1.45 -18.26
C GLU A 113 -11.84 -0.77 -19.56
N ARG A 114 -10.87 -1.39 -20.24
CA ARG A 114 -10.35 -0.90 -21.53
C ARG A 114 -11.32 -1.08 -22.68
#